data_AF-X1ETE3-F1
#
_entry.id   AF-X1ETE3-F1
#
_cell.length_a   1.000
_cell.length_b   1.000
_cell.length_c   1.000
_cell.angle_alpha   90.00
_cell.angle_beta   90.00
_cell.angle_gamma   90.00
#
_symmetry.space_group_name_H-M   'P 1'
#
loop_
_entity.id
_entity.type
_entity.pdbx_description
1 polymer ?
#
loop_
_entity_poly.entity_id
_entity_poly.type
_entity_poly.pdbx_seq_one_letter_code
_entity_poly.pdbx_strand_id
1 'polypeptide(L)' 'MAVHVPLSRAAVKEAREHMLSPYNMLLPSSGDPVTTPTLDMVLGCYYLTILKPGAKGEGKIFNNFDEAKL' A
#
# COMPACT_ATOMS: atom_id res chain seq x y z
N MET A 1 20.78 2.92 8.75
CA MET A 1 21.12 2.07 7.59
C MET A 1 22.34 2.67 6.91
N ALA A 2 23.29 1.83 6.48
CA ALA A 2 24.38 2.30 5.64
C ALA A 2 23.88 2.59 4.23
N VAL A 3 24.47 3.60 3.57
CA VAL A 3 24.16 3.96 2.19
C VAL A 3 25.40 3.72 1.35
N HIS A 4 25.29 2.81 0.38
CA HIS A 4 26.37 2.47 -0.53
C HIS A 4 26.05 2.96 -1.94
N VAL A 5 27.07 3.42 -2.67
CA VAL A 5 26.93 3.96 -4.02
C VAL A 5 27.66 3.06 -5.02
N PRO A 6 26.97 2.39 -5.96
CA PRO A 6 27.62 1.64 -7.02
C PRO A 6 28.28 2.60 -8.02
N LEU A 7 29.53 2.32 -8.41
CA LEU A 7 30.33 3.22 -9.26
C LEU A 7 30.42 2.76 -10.72
N SER A 8 30.45 1.46 -10.98
CA SER A 8 30.58 0.93 -12.35
C SER A 8 29.24 0.99 -13.09
N ARG A 9 29.28 1.23 -14.41
CA ARG A 9 28.06 1.25 -15.23
C ARG A 9 27.28 -0.06 -15.15
N ALA A 10 27.99 -1.19 -15.07
CA ALA A 10 27.38 -2.50 -14.90
C ALA A 10 26.65 -2.63 -13.55
N ALA A 11 27.29 -2.23 -12.45
CA ALA A 11 26.67 -2.29 -11.11
C ALA A 11 25.48 -1.33 -10.99
N VAL A 12 25.54 -0.14 -11.60
CA VAL A 12 24.41 0.81 -11.63
C VAL A 12 23.23 0.22 -12.40
N LYS A 13 23.50 -0.45 -13.53
CA LYS A 13 22.47 -1.10 -14.35
C LYS A 13 21.79 -2.22 -13.57
N GLU A 14 22.56 -3.13 -12.98
CA GLU A 14 22.05 -4.24 -12.15
C GLU A 14 21.23 -3.73 -10.96
N ALA A 15 21.72 -2.72 -10.24
CA ALA A 15 21.00 -2.14 -9.11
C ALA A 15 19.65 -1.56 -9.53
N ARG A 16 19.57 -0.95 -10.71
CA ARG A 16 18.33 -0.39 -11.26
C ARG A 16 17.36 -1.45 -11.76
N GLU A 17 17.86 -2.50 -12.40
CA GLU A 17 17.02 -3.52 -13.04
C GLU A 17 16.52 -4.59 -12.07
N HIS A 18 17.30 -4.90 -11.01
CA HIS A 18 16.98 -6.00 -10.11
C HIS A 18 16.90 -5.61 -8.63
N MET A 19 17.72 -4.67 -8.16
CA MET A 19 17.77 -4.34 -6.72
C MET A 19 16.77 -3.27 -6.29
N LEU A 20 16.07 -2.62 -7.23
CA LEU A 20 15.10 -1.58 -6.91
C LEU A 20 13.88 -2.17 -6.19
N SER A 21 13.33 -1.45 -5.20
CA SER A 21 12.21 -1.94 -4.39
C SER A 21 10.94 -2.34 -5.17
N PRO A 22 10.55 -1.69 -6.30
CA PRO A 22 9.35 -2.08 -7.04
C PRO A 22 9.43 -3.48 -7.64
N TYR A 23 10.63 -4.00 -7.89
CA TYR A 23 10.83 -5.36 -8.40
C TYR A 23 10.84 -6.43 -7.29
N ASN A 24 10.83 -6.01 -6.03
CA ASN A 24 11.01 -6.87 -4.86
C ASN A 24 9.79 -6.79 -3.91
N MET A 25 8.57 -6.82 -4.47
CA MET A 25 7.33 -6.76 -3.68
C MET A 25 6.91 -8.11 -3.06
N LEU A 26 7.39 -9.22 -3.60
CA LEU A 26 7.02 -10.58 -3.19
C LEU A 26 8.18 -11.26 -2.49
N LEU A 27 7.88 -12.12 -1.51
CA LEU A 27 8.86 -12.99 -0.86
C LEU A 27 9.34 -14.07 -1.85
N PRO A 28 10.66 -14.20 -2.11
CA PRO A 28 11.17 -15.25 -2.98
C PRO A 28 10.87 -16.68 -2.50
N SER A 29 10.66 -16.86 -1.19
CA SER A 29 10.42 -18.18 -0.58
C SER A 29 8.98 -18.68 -0.77
N SER A 30 8.00 -17.77 -0.73
CA SER A 30 6.58 -18.13 -0.59
C SER A 30 5.68 -17.44 -1.61
N GLY A 31 6.15 -16.39 -2.28
CA GLY A 31 5.35 -15.58 -3.19
C GLY A 31 4.40 -14.59 -2.50
N ASP A 32 4.37 -14.56 -1.17
CA ASP A 32 3.53 -13.64 -0.42
C ASP A 32 4.00 -12.18 -0.58
N PRO A 33 3.08 -11.20 -0.63
CA PRO A 33 3.44 -9.79 -0.72
C PRO A 33 4.04 -9.27 0.59
N VAL A 34 5.23 -8.66 0.51
CA VAL A 34 5.91 -8.01 1.65
C VAL A 34 5.40 -6.59 1.88
N THR A 35 4.86 -5.95 0.84
CA THR A 35 4.45 -4.55 0.85
C THR A 35 3.02 -4.33 1.32
N THR A 36 2.43 -5.27 2.05
CA THR A 36 1.07 -5.13 2.58
C THR A 36 1.02 -4.06 3.69
N PRO A 37 -0.09 -3.30 3.81
CA PRO A 37 -0.26 -2.34 4.90
C PRO A 37 -0.19 -3.05 6.26
N THR A 38 0.45 -2.42 7.24
CA THR A 38 0.58 -2.95 8.61
C THR A 38 0.22 -1.89 9.65
N LEU A 39 0.01 -2.34 10.90
CA LEU A 39 -0.23 -1.51 12.07
C LEU A 39 -1.35 -0.47 11.83
N ASP A 40 -1.00 0.81 11.93
CA ASP A 40 -1.94 1.93 11.96
C ASP A 40 -2.73 2.08 10.67
N MET A 41 -2.16 1.69 9.52
CA MET A 41 -2.88 1.70 8.25
C MET A 41 -4.05 0.72 8.27
N VAL A 42 -3.82 -0.49 8.81
CA VAL A 42 -4.87 -1.51 8.94
C VAL A 42 -5.91 -1.05 9.96
N LEU A 43 -5.48 -0.46 11.09
CA LEU A 43 -6.39 0.08 12.10
C LEU A 43 -7.29 1.19 11.54
N GLY A 44 -6.73 2.10 10.76
CA GLY A 44 -7.50 3.19 10.13
C GLY A 44 -8.55 2.67 9.16
N CYS A 45 -8.16 1.74 8.25
CA CYS A 45 -9.09 1.10 7.34
C CYS A 45 -10.18 0.32 8.07
N TYR A 46 -9.81 -0.42 9.12
CA TYR A 46 -10.77 -1.14 9.95
C TYR A 46 -11.76 -0.18 10.61
N TYR A 47 -11.28 0.86 11.29
CA TYR A 47 -12.13 1.83 11.98
C TYR A 47 -13.12 2.52 11.04
N LEU A 48 -12.69 2.93 9.85
CA LEU A 48 -13.53 3.59 8.85
C LEU A 48 -14.61 2.68 8.24
N THR A 49 -14.39 1.37 8.26
CA THR A 49 -15.31 0.38 7.66
C THR A 49 -16.22 -0.31 8.66
N ILE A 50 -16.15 0.04 9.96
CA ILE A 50 -17.08 -0.44 10.98
C ILE A 50 -18.48 0.11 10.71
N LEU A 51 -19.47 -0.79 10.69
CA LEU A 51 -20.88 -0.42 10.60
C LEU A 51 -21.36 0.21 11.91
N LYS A 52 -21.98 1.37 11.82
CA LYS A 52 -22.57 2.09 12.96
C LYS A 52 -24.09 2.25 12.75
N PRO A 53 -24.92 1.41 13.38
CA PRO A 53 -26.38 1.55 13.33
C PRO A 53 -26.83 2.89 13.91
N GLY A 54 -27.87 3.50 13.33
CA GLY A 54 -28.40 4.81 13.76
C GLY A 54 -27.50 5.99 13.40
N ALA A 55 -26.56 5.81 12.46
CA ALA A 55 -25.69 6.90 12.03
C ALA A 55 -26.45 7.95 11.20
N LYS A 56 -25.97 9.20 11.26
CA LYS A 56 -26.57 10.30 10.51
C LYS A 56 -26.48 10.02 9.01
N GLY A 57 -27.63 9.98 8.33
CA GLY A 57 -27.71 9.68 6.90
C GLY A 57 -27.85 8.18 6.56
N GLU A 58 -28.15 7.34 7.55
CA GLU A 58 -28.60 5.96 7.31
C GLU A 58 -29.79 5.93 6.35
N GLY A 59 -29.72 5.05 5.34
CA GLY A 59 -30.74 4.92 4.29
C GLY A 59 -30.63 5.94 3.13
N LYS A 60 -29.63 6.83 3.13
CA LYS A 60 -29.37 7.69 1.97
C LYS A 60 -28.83 6.88 0.78
N ILE A 61 -29.32 7.23 -0.41
CA ILE A 61 -28.87 6.66 -1.68
C ILE A 61 -28.07 7.74 -2.40
N PHE A 62 -26.88 7.37 -2.87
CA PHE A 62 -25.99 8.23 -3.64
C PHE A 62 -25.81 7.64 -5.04
N ASN A 63 -25.70 8.50 -6.05
CA ASN A 63 -25.59 8.07 -7.45
C ASN A 63 -24.14 7.74 -7.85
N ASN A 64 -23.14 8.36 -7.20
CA ASN A 64 -21.72 8.14 -7.47
C ASN A 64 -20.83 8.44 -6.25
N PHE A 65 -19.53 8.17 -6.37
CA PHE A 65 -18.56 8.35 -5.29
C PHE A 65 -18.34 9.83 -4.91
N ASP A 66 -18.37 10.74 -5.89
CA ASP A 66 -18.18 12.17 -5.64
C ASP A 66 -19.32 12.77 -4.82
N GLU A 67 -20.56 12.31 -5.05
CA GLU A 67 -21.73 12.68 -4.26
C GLU A 67 -21.63 12.15 -2.82
N ALA A 68 -21.07 10.96 -2.62
CA ALA A 68 -20.88 10.37 -1.30
C ALA A 68 -19.74 11.03 -0.49
N LYS A 69 -18.84 11.78 -1.14
CA LYS A 69 -17.72 12.49 -0.51
C LYS A 69 -18.12 13.84 0.08
N LEU A 70 -19.18 14.47 -0.43
CA LEU A 70 -19.71 15.78 -0.03
C LEU A 70 -20.54 15.71 1.27
#